data_AF-A0AAU4NZX8-F1
#
_entry.id   AF-A0AAU4NZX8-F1
#
_cell.length_a   1.000
_cell.length_b   1.000
_cell.length_c   1.000
_cell.angle_alpha   90.00
_cell.angle_beta   90.00
_cell.angle_gamma   90.00
#
_symmetry.space_group_name_H-M   'P 1'
#
loop_
_entity.id
_entity.type
_entity.pdbx_description
1 polymer ?
#
loop_
_entity_poly.entity_id
_entity_poly.type
_entity_poly.pdbx_seq_one_letter_code
_entity_poly.pdbx_strand_id
1 'polypeptide(L)' 'MTTTERRTVSGGRSMKVRSAAAEASIKLLEYDNKPVPQWLRDVAAGKDAAPPTVSR' A
#
# COMPACT_ATOMS: atom_id res chain seq x y z
N MET A 1 15.39 8.65 33.89
CA MET A 1 14.60 7.61 33.20
C MET A 1 13.93 8.26 32.00
N THR A 2 14.28 7.85 30.78
CA THR A 2 13.69 8.37 29.53
C THR A 2 12.85 7.27 28.91
N THR A 3 11.53 7.37 29.07
CA THR A 3 10.57 6.46 28.42
C THR A 3 10.53 6.82 26.94
N THR A 4 11.11 5.97 26.10
CA THR A 4 10.90 6.04 24.65
C THR A 4 9.48 5.56 24.35
N GLU A 5 8.54 6.49 24.21
CA GLU A 5 7.20 6.17 23.73
C GLU A 5 7.29 5.62 22.30
N ARG A 6 6.97 4.34 22.13
CA ARG A 6 6.72 3.76 20.81
C ARG A 6 5.50 4.47 20.22
N ARG A 7 5.74 5.39 19.29
CA ARG A 7 4.69 5.92 18.42
C ARG A 7 4.09 4.78 17.61
N THR A 8 2.92 4.30 18.04
CA THR A 8 2.05 3.47 17.21
C THR A 8 1.66 4.31 16.00
N VAL A 9 2.26 4.03 14.84
CA VAL A 9 1.91 4.68 13.58
C VAL A 9 0.43 4.37 13.33
N SER A 10 -0.42 5.36 13.57
CA SER A 10 -1.87 5.27 13.40
C SER A 10 -2.20 4.74 12.00
N GLY A 11 -2.78 3.54 11.93
CA GLY A 11 -3.03 2.80 10.69
C GLY A 11 -3.87 3.56 9.66
N GLY A 12 -4.64 4.57 10.08
CA GLY A 12 -5.44 5.42 9.18
C GLY A 12 -4.61 6.32 8.28
N ARG A 13 -3.43 6.79 8.73
CA ARG A 13 -2.51 7.58 7.88
C ARG A 13 -1.75 6.68 6.91
N SER A 14 -1.45 5.45 7.34
CA SER A 14 -0.87 4.42 6.46
C SER A 14 -1.83 4.02 5.34
N MET A 15 -3.15 4.04 5.54
CA MET A 15 -4.10 3.65 4.50
C MET A 15 -4.14 4.61 3.31
N LYS A 16 -4.17 5.93 3.56
CA LYS A 16 -4.11 6.96 2.51
C LYS A 16 -2.78 6.95 1.74
N VAL A 17 -1.68 6.67 2.45
CA VAL A 17 -0.36 6.53 1.82
C VAL A 17 -0.29 5.27 0.97
N ARG A 18 -0.83 4.14 1.47
CA ARG A 18 -0.91 2.88 0.73
C ARG A 18 -1.75 3.02 -0.53
N SER A 19 -2.90 3.68 -0.47
CA SER A 19 -3.75 3.91 -1.65
C SER A 19 -3.05 4.79 -2.69
N ALA A 20 -2.45 5.90 -2.27
CA ALA A 20 -1.71 6.78 -3.19
C ALA A 20 -0.49 6.08 -3.83
N ALA A 21 0.23 5.27 -3.05
CA ALA A 21 1.34 4.46 -3.58
C ALA A 21 0.86 3.42 -4.59
N ALA A 22 -0.29 2.78 -4.33
CA ALA A 22 -0.90 1.85 -5.27
C ALA A 22 -1.31 2.53 -6.57
N GLU A 23 -1.94 3.71 -6.53
CA GLU A 23 -2.27 4.50 -7.73
C GLU A 23 -1.03 4.86 -8.55
N ALA A 24 0.07 5.27 -7.90
CA ALA A 24 1.34 5.54 -8.58
C ALA A 24 1.92 4.29 -9.25
N SER A 25 1.86 3.13 -8.56
CA SER A 25 2.31 1.86 -9.11
C SER A 25 1.45 1.40 -10.28
N ILE A 26 0.14 1.66 -10.27
CA ILE A 26 -0.76 1.39 -11.39
C ILE A 26 -0.32 2.18 -12.62
N LYS A 27 -0.07 3.48 -12.48
CA LYS A 27 0.42 4.33 -13.59
C LYS A 27 1.74 3.85 -14.18
N LEU A 28 2.66 3.36 -13.34
CA LEU A 28 3.92 2.78 -13.80
C LEU A 28 3.70 1.48 -14.59
N LEU A 29 2.79 0.61 -14.12
CA LEU A 29 2.45 -0.63 -14.82
C LEU A 29 1.76 -0.36 -16.16
N GLU A 30 0.87 0.63 -16.21
CA GLU A 30 0.23 1.09 -17.45
C GLU A 30 1.23 1.63 -18.46
N TYR A 31 2.20 2.43 -18.00
CA TYR A 31 3.31 2.91 -18.83
C TYR A 31 4.14 1.75 -19.39
N ASP A 32 4.45 0.77 -18.54
CA ASP A 32 5.19 -0.45 -18.89
C ASP A 32 4.36 -1.45 -19.74
N ASN A 33 3.10 -1.16 -20.05
CA ASN A 33 2.15 -2.09 -20.69
C ASN A 33 1.98 -3.44 -19.94
N LYS A 34 2.21 -3.43 -18.63
CA LYS A 34 2.09 -4.60 -17.77
C LYS A 34 0.67 -4.70 -17.19
N PRO A 35 0.15 -5.93 -17.02
CA PRO A 35 -1.14 -6.11 -16.39
C PRO A 35 -1.10 -5.65 -14.93
N VAL A 36 -2.11 -4.85 -14.55
CA VAL A 36 -2.28 -4.35 -13.18
C VAL A 36 -2.93 -5.43 -12.32
N PRO A 37 -2.28 -5.90 -11.24
CA PRO A 37 -2.85 -6.91 -10.36
C PRO A 37 -4.10 -6.41 -9.61
N GLN A 38 -5.07 -7.30 -9.41
CA GLN A 38 -6.34 -6.97 -8.77
C GLN A 38 -6.16 -6.46 -7.32
N TRP A 39 -5.28 -7.09 -6.54
CA TRP A 39 -4.98 -6.64 -5.17
C TRP A 39 -4.47 -5.20 -5.12
N LEU A 40 -3.72 -4.76 -6.14
CA LEU A 40 -3.20 -3.40 -6.24
C LEU A 40 -4.33 -2.40 -6.52
N ARG A 41 -5.31 -2.78 -7.34
CA ARG A 41 -6.53 -1.99 -7.56
C ARG A 41 -7.36 -1.87 -6.30
N ASP A 42 -7.47 -2.94 -5.53
CA ASP A 42 -8.20 -2.91 -4.27
C ASP A 42 -7.50 -2.01 -3.23
N VAL A 43 -6.16 -2.01 -3.15
CA VAL A 43 -5.42 -1.05 -2.31
C VAL A 43 -5.61 0.40 -2.79
N ALA A 44 -5.57 0.64 -4.10
CA ALA A 44 -5.83 1.98 -4.67
C ALA A 44 -7.24 2.47 -4.35
N ALA A 45 -8.24 1.59 -4.38
CA ALA A 45 -9.61 1.87 -3.95
C ALA A 45 -9.76 2.05 -2.43
N GLY A 46 -8.67 1.97 -1.67
CA GLY A 46 -8.69 2.08 -0.21
C GLY A 46 -9.36 0.88 0.45
N LYS A 47 -9.31 -0.31 -0.15
CA LYS A 47 -9.64 -1.55 0.54
C LYS A 47 -8.38 -2.10 1.19
N ASP A 48 -8.53 -2.73 2.35
CA ASP A 48 -7.42 -3.42 3.01
C ASP A 48 -7.18 -4.76 2.28
N ALA A 49 -6.53 -4.68 1.13
CA ALA A 49 -6.08 -5.83 0.36
C ALA A 49 -4.63 -6.14 0.76
N ALA A 50 -4.38 -7.36 1.24
CA ALA A 50 -3.04 -7.81 1.52
C ALA A 50 -2.30 -8.03 0.18
N PRO A 51 -1.08 -7.48 0.01
CA PRO A 51 -0.24 -7.89 -1.10
C PRO A 51 0.01 -9.41 -0.98
N PRO A 52 0.21 -10.12 -2.11
CA PRO A 52 0.55 -11.53 -2.06
C PRO A 52 1.79 -11.68 -1.17
N THR A 53 1.67 -12.49 -0.12
CA THR A 53 2.82 -12.88 0.69
C THR A 53 3.74 -13.68 -0.20
N VAL A 54 4.76 -13.01 -0.75
CA VAL A 54 5.86 -13.68 -1.41
C VAL A 54 6.57 -14.45 -0.31
N SER A 55 6.26 -15.75 -0.19
CA SER A 55 7.00 -16.64 0.69
C SER A 55 8.42 -16.70 0.12
N ARG A 56 9.34 -15.97 0.77
CA ARG A 56 10.77 -15.97 0.45
C ARG A 56 11.40 -17.26 0.97
#